data_AF-A0A3N5G4X8-F1
#
_entry.id   AF-A0A3N5G4X8-F1
#
_cell.length_a   1.000
_cell.length_b   1.000
_cell.length_c   1.000
_cell.angle_alpha   90.00
_cell.angle_beta   90.00
_cell.angle_gamma   90.00
#
_symmetry.space_group_name_H-M   'P 1'
#
loop_
_entity.id
_entity.type
_entity.pdbx_description
1 polymer ?
#
loop_
_entity_poly.entity_id
_entity_poly.type
_entity_poly.pdbx_seq_one_letter_code
_entity_poly.pdbx_strand_id
1 'polypeptide(L)'
;MDSKPARFSQASDRQKQLREPVRFNLEPWLAAGLITLVTALAYGVLIPQLGFYRDDWYMLWAGQADGPAGIIRLFLTDRPLIGQTYALIFRVIGANALAWQVYALLLKILTGLTLLWLLRLVWPTKRLETTFATLLYVLYPGFYQQPVAGTFNIDLLGLVAAHASIALSIYVLQSRNRLAQILCTLVAMALALYYIALYEATIGLEVVRWTLIFYVISVRASEQGTRRVERSVAQSKPNEAISSSAPKPDRNQIISISLAAFKALLPYLLTVAGFVYWRLFIFKSVRRATNLDALLADYARNPLYSLSQILFGYLKDLFETIVSAWFVPFYQFTANSRYTDFISGLGVTLVVLALVAVYFVWARRQEPEPAPADPLARHWLWIGLIGVALPSAVIVLLGRNVLFSTQWDRYTTQSMLGVALLVLGAILYSLRGPARWAVFFSLLFLAVMTHYHSATYHVRFWNYERNVIWQLSWRAPT
;
A
#
# COMPACT_ATOMS: atom_id res chain seq x y z
N MET A 1 21.63 29.91 -66.30
CA MET A 1 22.37 28.71 -65.84
C MET A 1 21.88 28.40 -64.44
N ASP A 2 20.94 27.46 -64.36
CA ASP A 2 20.15 27.15 -63.16
C ASP A 2 20.90 26.27 -62.16
N SER A 3 20.99 26.73 -60.91
CA SER A 3 21.43 25.93 -59.77
C SER A 3 20.24 25.16 -59.19
N LYS A 4 20.20 23.84 -59.42
CA LYS A 4 19.27 22.91 -58.74
C LYS A 4 19.58 22.82 -57.23
N PRO A 5 18.58 22.86 -56.33
CA PRO A 5 18.81 22.68 -54.91
C PRO A 5 18.84 21.20 -54.51
N ALA A 6 19.70 20.89 -53.53
CA ALA A 6 19.88 19.60 -52.89
C ALA A 6 18.59 19.07 -52.25
N ARG A 7 17.92 18.11 -52.91
CA ARG A 7 16.75 17.38 -52.36
C ARG A 7 17.02 15.92 -51.99
N PHE A 8 18.25 15.40 -52.14
CA PHE A 8 18.54 13.97 -51.97
C PHE A 8 19.17 13.56 -50.63
N SER A 9 19.51 14.48 -49.73
CA SER A 9 20.13 14.15 -48.44
C SER A 9 19.11 13.75 -47.34
N GLN A 10 17.90 14.33 -47.35
CA GLN A 10 16.91 14.11 -46.26
C GLN A 10 16.18 12.76 -46.30
N ALA A 11 16.22 12.02 -47.42
CA ALA A 11 15.54 10.73 -47.55
C ALA A 11 16.34 9.58 -46.87
N SER A 12 17.67 9.68 -46.84
CA SER A 12 18.57 8.72 -46.20
C SER A 12 18.46 8.74 -44.67
N ASP A 13 18.36 9.94 -44.08
CA ASP A 13 18.27 10.07 -42.61
C ASP A 13 16.89 9.66 -42.05
N ARG A 14 15.81 9.85 -42.83
CA ARG A 14 14.49 9.34 -42.46
C ARG A 14 14.40 7.81 -42.45
N GLN A 15 15.15 7.12 -43.31
CA GLN A 15 15.16 5.65 -43.33
C GLN A 15 16.01 5.05 -42.19
N LYS A 16 17.04 5.76 -41.69
CA LYS A 16 17.81 5.32 -40.52
C LYS A 16 17.05 5.47 -39.18
N GLN A 17 16.15 6.44 -39.06
CA GLN A 17 15.29 6.60 -37.87
C GLN A 17 14.18 5.54 -37.74
N LEU A 18 13.87 4.78 -38.79
CA LEU A 18 12.76 3.82 -38.80
C LEU A 18 13.15 2.40 -38.35
N ARG A 19 14.37 2.18 -37.85
CA ARG A 19 14.88 0.86 -37.45
C ARG A 19 15.69 0.88 -36.15
N GLU A 20 15.34 1.70 -35.18
CA GLU A 20 15.76 1.36 -33.81
C GLU A 20 14.90 0.17 -33.33
N PRO A 21 15.50 -0.99 -33.02
CA PRO A 21 14.74 -2.09 -32.45
C PRO A 21 14.10 -1.60 -31.15
N VAL A 22 12.80 -1.85 -30.97
CA VAL A 22 12.09 -1.59 -29.72
C VAL A 22 12.85 -2.30 -28.61
N ARG A 23 13.69 -1.58 -27.87
CA ARG A 23 14.46 -2.16 -26.78
C ARG A 23 13.48 -2.54 -25.69
N PHE A 24 13.33 -3.84 -25.46
CA PHE A 24 12.50 -4.34 -24.37
C PHE A 24 13.04 -3.79 -23.04
N ASN A 25 12.28 -2.93 -22.38
CA ASN A 25 12.66 -2.38 -21.09
C ASN A 25 12.47 -3.47 -20.03
N LEU A 26 13.53 -4.21 -19.70
CA LEU A 26 13.54 -5.30 -18.71
C LEU A 26 13.25 -4.83 -17.29
N GLU A 27 13.46 -3.56 -17.00
CA GLU A 27 13.51 -3.03 -15.63
C GLU A 27 12.18 -3.15 -14.85
N PRO A 28 11.00 -2.79 -15.40
CA PRO A 28 9.73 -2.95 -14.68
C PRO A 28 9.42 -4.42 -14.36
N TRP A 29 9.82 -5.34 -15.25
CA TRP A 29 9.62 -6.77 -15.07
C TRP A 29 10.55 -7.35 -14.01
N LEU A 30 11.80 -6.89 -13.95
CA LEU A 30 12.74 -7.27 -12.89
C LEU A 30 12.28 -6.72 -11.53
N ALA A 31 11.79 -5.49 -11.47
CA ALA A 31 11.22 -4.93 -10.26
C ALA A 31 10.00 -5.73 -9.78
N ALA A 32 9.04 -6.02 -10.67
CA ALA A 32 7.86 -6.83 -10.36
C ALA A 32 8.22 -8.27 -9.95
N GLY A 33 9.21 -8.88 -10.62
CA GLY A 33 9.76 -10.18 -10.27
C GLY A 33 10.41 -10.19 -8.90
N LEU A 34 11.20 -9.16 -8.57
CA LEU A 34 11.80 -9.00 -7.24
C LEU A 34 10.73 -8.88 -6.16
N ILE A 35 9.74 -7.99 -6.33
CA ILE A 35 8.64 -7.85 -5.36
C ILE A 35 7.94 -9.20 -5.15
N THR A 36 7.61 -9.89 -6.23
CA THR A 36 6.96 -11.21 -6.16
C THR A 36 7.81 -12.24 -5.41
N LEU A 37 9.08 -12.39 -5.76
CA LEU A 37 9.99 -13.37 -5.14
C LEU A 37 10.24 -13.06 -3.66
N VAL A 38 10.52 -11.80 -3.32
CA VAL A 38 10.73 -11.38 -1.93
C VAL A 38 9.49 -11.62 -1.09
N THR A 39 8.30 -11.32 -1.62
CA THR A 39 7.03 -11.60 -0.93
C THR A 39 6.81 -13.11 -0.75
N ALA A 40 7.06 -13.90 -1.79
CA ALA A 40 6.92 -15.36 -1.73
C ALA A 40 7.90 -15.99 -0.72
N LEU A 41 9.13 -15.47 -0.61
CA LEU A 41 10.10 -15.97 0.37
C LEU A 41 9.74 -15.55 1.80
N ALA A 42 9.33 -14.31 2.01
CA ALA A 42 9.03 -13.81 3.36
C ALA A 42 7.76 -14.44 3.96
N TYR A 43 6.77 -14.78 3.13
CA TYR A 43 5.46 -15.26 3.58
C TYR A 43 5.12 -16.69 3.16
N GLY A 44 5.75 -17.22 2.11
CA GLY A 44 5.34 -18.46 1.45
C GLY A 44 6.03 -19.73 1.94
N VAL A 45 7.22 -19.63 2.54
CA VAL A 45 8.07 -20.80 2.87
C VAL A 45 7.36 -21.81 3.77
N LEU A 46 6.55 -21.34 4.74
CA LEU A 46 5.86 -22.19 5.71
C LEU A 46 4.37 -22.43 5.40
N ILE A 47 3.84 -21.91 4.27
CA ILE A 47 2.42 -22.04 3.91
C ILE A 47 1.88 -23.48 4.00
N PRO A 48 2.59 -24.53 3.51
CA PRO A 48 2.09 -25.90 3.60
C PRO A 48 1.84 -26.42 5.03
N GLN A 49 2.40 -25.75 6.04
CA GLN A 49 2.27 -26.12 7.44
C GLN A 49 1.28 -25.23 8.21
N LEU A 50 0.75 -24.19 7.57
CA LEU A 50 -0.23 -23.28 8.16
C LEU A 50 -1.65 -23.83 8.07
N GLY A 51 -2.49 -23.39 9.00
CA GLY A 51 -3.88 -23.81 9.13
C GLY A 51 -4.85 -22.64 9.19
N PHE A 52 -5.88 -22.79 10.03
CA PHE A 52 -6.86 -21.75 10.34
C PHE A 52 -6.69 -21.29 11.77
N TYR A 53 -6.93 -20.00 12.01
CA TYR A 53 -6.61 -19.39 13.29
C TYR A 53 -7.72 -18.43 13.72
N ARG A 54 -8.05 -18.44 15.03
CA ARG A 54 -8.87 -17.40 15.67
C ARG A 54 -10.17 -17.11 14.89
N ASP A 55 -10.27 -15.92 14.32
CA ASP A 55 -11.40 -15.39 13.56
C ASP A 55 -11.68 -16.13 12.23
N ASP A 56 -10.80 -17.03 11.78
CA ASP A 56 -11.06 -17.84 10.59
C ASP A 56 -12.24 -18.80 10.81
N TRP A 57 -12.37 -19.33 12.02
CA TRP A 57 -13.24 -20.47 12.30
C TRP A 57 -14.73 -20.20 12.16
N TYR A 58 -15.23 -19.04 12.59
CA TYR A 58 -16.68 -18.78 12.57
C TYR A 58 -17.22 -18.65 11.13
N MET A 59 -16.43 -18.05 10.23
CA MET A 59 -16.78 -17.92 8.81
C MET A 59 -16.75 -19.29 8.13
N LEU A 60 -15.71 -20.09 8.38
CA LEU A 60 -15.58 -21.43 7.81
C LEU A 60 -16.67 -22.37 8.30
N TRP A 61 -17.02 -22.31 9.60
CA TRP A 61 -18.10 -23.10 10.17
C TRP A 61 -19.44 -22.77 9.50
N ALA A 62 -19.77 -21.49 9.33
CA ALA A 62 -20.99 -21.07 8.64
C ALA A 62 -21.01 -21.56 7.18
N GLY A 63 -19.87 -21.51 6.49
CA GLY A 63 -19.72 -22.03 5.14
C GLY A 63 -19.87 -23.56 5.05
N GLN A 64 -19.38 -24.28 6.05
CA GLN A 64 -19.42 -25.75 6.06
C GLN A 64 -20.78 -26.30 6.48
N ALA A 65 -21.47 -25.65 7.42
CA ALA A 65 -22.79 -26.06 7.88
C ALA A 65 -23.88 -25.78 6.84
N ASP A 66 -23.85 -24.59 6.23
CA ASP A 66 -24.97 -24.04 5.45
C ASP A 66 -24.58 -23.60 4.02
N GLY A 67 -23.36 -23.95 3.58
CA GLY A 67 -22.81 -23.48 2.31
C GLY A 67 -22.54 -21.98 2.27
N PRO A 68 -22.27 -21.41 1.08
CA PRO A 68 -22.03 -19.97 0.91
C PRO A 68 -23.18 -19.08 1.44
N ALA A 69 -24.42 -19.57 1.46
CA ALA A 69 -25.56 -18.85 2.00
C ALA A 69 -25.46 -18.65 3.53
N GLY A 70 -24.88 -19.60 4.27
CA GLY A 70 -24.60 -19.46 5.70
C GLY A 70 -23.68 -18.29 6.01
N ILE A 71 -22.62 -18.14 5.21
CA ILE A 71 -21.68 -17.01 5.31
C ILE A 71 -22.40 -15.68 5.05
N ILE A 72 -23.25 -15.60 4.02
CA ILE A 72 -24.01 -14.37 3.75
C ILE A 72 -24.89 -14.02 4.95
N ARG A 73 -25.64 -14.99 5.49
CA ARG A 73 -26.50 -14.77 6.67
C ARG A 73 -25.71 -14.27 7.88
N LEU A 74 -24.55 -14.88 8.13
CA LEU A 74 -23.67 -14.53 9.25
C LEU A 74 -23.24 -13.05 9.23
N PHE A 75 -23.00 -12.49 8.04
CA PHE A 75 -22.53 -11.10 7.88
C PHE A 75 -23.64 -10.10 7.51
N LEU A 76 -24.85 -10.55 7.19
CA LEU A 76 -25.94 -9.71 6.69
C LEU A 76 -26.30 -8.57 7.64
N THR A 77 -26.20 -8.83 8.95
CA THR A 77 -26.58 -7.89 10.02
C THR A 77 -25.59 -6.76 10.27
N ASP A 78 -24.32 -6.93 9.86
CA ASP A 78 -23.26 -5.97 10.19
C ASP A 78 -22.49 -5.49 8.95
N ARG A 79 -22.16 -6.41 8.02
CA ARG A 79 -21.29 -6.12 6.86
C ARG A 79 -21.69 -6.97 5.64
N PRO A 80 -22.80 -6.64 4.96
CA PRO A 80 -23.36 -7.48 3.91
C PRO A 80 -22.40 -7.72 2.73
N LEU A 81 -21.62 -6.71 2.32
CA LEU A 81 -20.65 -6.86 1.23
C LEU A 81 -19.50 -7.83 1.58
N ILE A 82 -19.07 -7.84 2.85
CA ILE A 82 -18.07 -8.82 3.32
C ILE A 82 -18.64 -10.24 3.20
N GLY A 83 -19.88 -10.46 3.63
CA GLY A 83 -20.55 -11.76 3.53
C GLY A 83 -20.60 -12.28 2.10
N GLN A 84 -20.98 -11.42 1.14
CA GLN A 84 -21.02 -11.76 -0.28
C GLN A 84 -19.62 -12.09 -0.82
N THR A 85 -18.62 -11.31 -0.44
CA THR A 85 -17.22 -11.51 -0.85
C THR A 85 -16.69 -12.85 -0.32
N TYR A 86 -16.88 -13.13 0.97
CA TYR A 86 -16.49 -14.40 1.56
C TYR A 86 -17.21 -15.59 0.93
N ALA A 87 -18.52 -15.47 0.70
CA ALA A 87 -19.31 -16.54 0.09
C ALA A 87 -18.81 -16.89 -1.31
N LEU A 88 -18.43 -15.88 -2.11
CA LEU A 88 -17.82 -16.09 -3.43
C LEU A 88 -16.46 -16.80 -3.31
N ILE A 89 -15.59 -16.34 -2.40
CA ILE A 89 -14.27 -16.94 -2.19
C ILE A 89 -14.44 -18.40 -1.73
N PHE A 90 -15.25 -18.65 -0.70
CA PHE A 90 -15.51 -19.97 -0.15
C PHE A 90 -16.11 -20.92 -1.19
N ARG A 91 -16.95 -20.43 -2.11
CA ARG A 91 -17.48 -21.25 -3.23
C ARG A 91 -16.36 -21.80 -4.12
N VAL A 92 -15.25 -21.08 -4.27
CA VAL A 92 -14.12 -21.47 -5.12
C VAL A 92 -13.12 -22.34 -4.37
N ILE A 93 -12.73 -21.96 -3.15
CA ILE A 93 -11.63 -22.63 -2.42
C ILE A 93 -12.08 -23.54 -1.25
N GLY A 94 -13.35 -23.48 -0.87
CA GLY A 94 -13.93 -24.31 0.18
C GLY A 94 -13.24 -24.17 1.54
N ALA A 95 -13.23 -25.24 2.32
CA ALA A 95 -12.60 -25.31 3.65
C ALA A 95 -11.11 -25.77 3.60
N ASN A 96 -10.43 -25.62 2.46
CA ASN A 96 -9.04 -26.07 2.32
C ASN A 96 -8.05 -25.01 2.83
N ALA A 97 -7.39 -25.28 3.97
CA ALA A 97 -6.45 -24.34 4.58
C ALA A 97 -5.32 -23.90 3.64
N LEU A 98 -4.70 -24.83 2.90
CA LEU A 98 -3.64 -24.50 1.94
C LEU A 98 -4.13 -23.51 0.87
N ALA A 99 -5.35 -23.70 0.37
CA ALA A 99 -5.93 -22.80 -0.64
C ALA A 99 -6.14 -21.39 -0.10
N TRP A 100 -6.60 -21.23 1.15
CA TRP A 100 -6.72 -19.92 1.81
C TRP A 100 -5.36 -19.24 1.99
N GLN A 101 -4.34 -19.99 2.42
CA GLN A 101 -2.99 -19.45 2.63
C GLN A 101 -2.34 -19.02 1.31
N VAL A 102 -2.47 -19.82 0.25
CA VAL A 102 -2.01 -19.47 -1.10
C VAL A 102 -2.77 -18.25 -1.64
N TYR A 103 -4.09 -18.19 -1.44
CA TYR A 103 -4.90 -17.04 -1.83
C TYR A 103 -4.45 -15.75 -1.14
N ALA A 104 -4.21 -15.79 0.17
CA ALA A 104 -3.70 -14.63 0.92
C ALA A 104 -2.30 -14.21 0.44
N LEU A 105 -1.42 -15.16 0.08
CA LEU A 105 -0.12 -14.84 -0.51
C LEU A 105 -0.25 -14.15 -1.87
N LEU A 106 -1.14 -14.64 -2.74
CA LEU A 106 -1.41 -14.03 -4.04
C LEU A 106 -1.94 -12.60 -3.88
N LEU A 107 -2.87 -12.38 -2.93
CA LEU A 107 -3.34 -11.03 -2.60
C LEU A 107 -2.19 -10.13 -2.11
N LYS A 108 -1.31 -10.64 -1.24
CA LYS A 108 -0.15 -9.89 -0.74
C LYS A 108 0.85 -9.53 -1.85
N ILE A 109 1.06 -10.40 -2.84
CA ILE A 109 1.84 -10.08 -4.03
C ILE A 109 1.13 -8.99 -4.85
N LEU A 110 -0.18 -9.12 -5.07
CA LEU A 110 -0.97 -8.14 -5.79
C LEU A 110 -1.00 -6.76 -5.12
N THR A 111 -0.99 -6.67 -3.78
CA THR A 111 -0.88 -5.35 -3.11
C THR A 111 0.46 -4.70 -3.44
N GLY A 112 1.55 -5.46 -3.45
CA GLY A 112 2.87 -4.99 -3.85
C GLY A 112 2.92 -4.53 -5.31
N LEU A 113 2.39 -5.33 -6.24
CA LEU A 113 2.42 -5.01 -7.68
C LEU A 113 1.53 -3.81 -8.03
N THR A 114 0.33 -3.73 -7.46
CA THR A 114 -0.56 -2.57 -7.67
C THR A 114 0.01 -1.30 -7.04
N LEU A 115 0.70 -1.41 -5.90
CA LEU A 115 1.42 -0.28 -5.32
C LEU A 115 2.62 0.14 -6.16
N LEU A 116 3.43 -0.80 -6.65
CA LEU A 116 4.55 -0.49 -7.54
C LEU A 116 4.06 0.27 -8.78
N TRP A 117 2.94 -0.18 -9.36
CA TRP A 117 2.30 0.52 -10.48
C TRP A 117 1.88 1.94 -10.11
N LEU A 118 1.21 2.13 -8.96
CA LEU A 118 0.85 3.46 -8.44
C LEU A 118 2.08 4.36 -8.30
N LEU A 119 3.12 3.90 -7.60
CA LEU A 119 4.32 4.69 -7.36
C LEU A 119 5.06 5.05 -8.66
N ARG A 120 5.07 4.15 -9.65
CA ARG A 120 5.66 4.38 -10.98
C ARG A 120 4.86 5.38 -11.82
N LEU A 121 3.54 5.48 -11.61
CA LEU A 121 2.72 6.52 -12.24
C LEU A 121 3.01 7.90 -11.65
N VAL A 122 3.27 7.98 -10.33
CA VAL A 122 3.54 9.24 -9.63
C VAL A 122 5.00 9.69 -9.84
N TRP A 123 5.97 8.77 -9.75
CA TRP A 123 7.41 9.03 -9.88
C TRP A 123 8.07 8.15 -10.95
N PRO A 124 7.79 8.39 -12.25
CA PRO A 124 8.26 7.52 -13.34
C PRO A 124 9.78 7.46 -13.50
N THR A 125 10.50 8.48 -13.01
CA THR A 125 11.96 8.58 -13.08
C THR A 125 12.69 7.95 -11.89
N LYS A 126 11.99 7.62 -10.80
CA LYS A 126 12.57 7.16 -9.52
C LYS A 126 12.38 5.66 -9.34
N ARG A 127 12.94 4.90 -10.28
CA ARG A 127 12.67 3.46 -10.43
C ARG A 127 13.20 2.65 -9.26
N LEU A 128 14.44 2.93 -8.83
CA LEU A 128 15.04 2.27 -7.68
C LEU A 128 14.27 2.58 -6.40
N GLU A 129 14.01 3.86 -6.12
CA GLU A 129 13.36 4.30 -4.90
C GLU A 129 11.93 3.76 -4.81
N THR A 130 11.14 3.82 -5.89
CA THR A 130 9.77 3.30 -5.89
C THR A 130 9.73 1.78 -5.67
N THR A 131 10.71 1.04 -6.18
CA THR A 131 10.86 -0.39 -5.90
C THR A 131 11.16 -0.64 -4.43
N PHE A 132 12.04 0.17 -3.83
CA PHE A 132 12.44 0.04 -2.43
C PHE A 132 11.34 0.46 -1.46
N ALA A 133 10.58 1.50 -1.79
CA ALA A 133 9.37 1.87 -1.05
C ALA A 133 8.35 0.72 -1.10
N THR A 134 8.18 0.07 -2.25
CA THR A 134 7.30 -1.10 -2.38
C THR A 134 7.79 -2.28 -1.53
N LEU A 135 9.11 -2.54 -1.49
CA LEU A 135 9.66 -3.59 -0.62
C LEU A 135 9.38 -3.32 0.87
N LEU A 136 9.60 -2.08 1.34
CA LEU A 136 9.28 -1.70 2.72
C LEU A 136 7.79 -1.80 3.00
N TYR A 137 6.94 -1.42 2.04
CA TYR A 137 5.49 -1.56 2.16
C TYR A 137 5.09 -3.02 2.30
N VAL A 138 5.51 -3.89 1.37
CA VAL A 138 5.04 -5.28 1.37
C VAL A 138 5.56 -6.02 2.61
N LEU A 139 6.80 -5.77 3.01
CA LEU A 139 7.43 -6.39 4.17
C LEU A 139 7.15 -5.67 5.49
N TYR A 140 6.36 -4.60 5.51
CA TYR A 140 6.14 -3.81 6.72
C TYR A 140 5.73 -4.71 7.91
N PRO A 141 6.53 -4.75 8.99
CA PRO A 141 6.34 -5.69 10.09
C PRO A 141 5.20 -5.32 11.05
N GLY A 142 4.64 -4.11 10.92
CA GLY A 142 3.50 -3.69 11.74
C GLY A 142 2.18 -4.36 11.37
N PHE A 143 2.15 -5.17 10.31
CA PHE A 143 1.06 -6.11 10.02
C PHE A 143 1.62 -7.52 9.83
N TYR A 144 1.49 -8.37 10.85
CA TYR A 144 2.09 -9.72 10.87
C TYR A 144 1.05 -10.85 10.82
N GLN A 145 -0.23 -10.53 10.60
CA GLN A 145 -1.35 -11.47 10.57
C GLN A 145 -1.53 -12.22 9.24
N GLN A 146 -0.54 -12.22 8.35
CA GLN A 146 -0.60 -12.98 7.09
C GLN A 146 -1.02 -14.45 7.30
N PRO A 147 -0.56 -15.17 8.34
CA PRO A 147 -1.00 -16.55 8.58
C PRO A 147 -2.49 -16.69 8.89
N VAL A 148 -3.17 -15.65 9.38
CA VAL A 148 -4.61 -15.66 9.64
C VAL A 148 -5.36 -15.32 8.35
N ALA A 149 -5.15 -16.17 7.33
CA ALA A 149 -5.55 -15.95 5.95
C ALA A 149 -7.07 -15.87 5.77
N GLY A 150 -7.84 -16.66 6.53
CA GLY A 150 -9.30 -16.68 6.45
C GLY A 150 -9.94 -15.35 6.85
N THR A 151 -9.28 -14.57 7.69
CA THR A 151 -9.78 -13.29 8.20
C THR A 151 -9.23 -12.11 7.39
N PHE A 152 -7.92 -12.08 7.14
CA PHE A 152 -7.26 -10.89 6.58
C PHE A 152 -7.14 -10.87 5.06
N ASN A 153 -7.66 -11.88 4.36
CA ASN A 153 -7.83 -11.78 2.91
C ASN A 153 -8.71 -10.59 2.53
N ILE A 154 -9.71 -10.22 3.35
CA ILE A 154 -10.58 -9.08 3.08
C ILE A 154 -9.81 -7.75 3.17
N ASP A 155 -8.98 -7.58 4.19
CA ASP A 155 -8.10 -6.41 4.33
C ASP A 155 -7.10 -6.32 3.16
N LEU A 156 -6.47 -7.44 2.79
CA LEU A 156 -5.54 -7.49 1.65
C LEU A 156 -6.25 -7.19 0.32
N LEU A 157 -7.44 -7.74 0.09
CA LEU A 157 -8.24 -7.48 -1.10
C LEU A 157 -8.68 -6.01 -1.16
N GLY A 158 -9.06 -5.43 -0.02
CA GLY A 158 -9.31 -4.01 0.14
C GLY A 158 -8.10 -3.16 -0.26
N LEU A 159 -6.90 -3.52 0.20
CA LEU A 159 -5.66 -2.84 -0.18
C LEU A 159 -5.36 -2.95 -1.69
N VAL A 160 -5.54 -4.12 -2.31
CA VAL A 160 -5.38 -4.27 -3.78
C VAL A 160 -6.33 -3.32 -4.52
N ALA A 161 -7.61 -3.33 -4.14
CA ALA A 161 -8.63 -2.47 -4.73
C ALA A 161 -8.33 -0.98 -4.49
N ALA A 162 -7.84 -0.62 -3.31
CA ALA A 162 -7.45 0.76 -2.98
C ALA A 162 -6.28 1.25 -3.85
N HIS A 163 -5.17 0.51 -3.92
CA HIS A 163 -4.04 0.93 -4.77
C HIS A 163 -4.43 0.99 -6.24
N ALA A 164 -5.16 0.00 -6.74
CA ALA A 164 -5.63 -0.01 -8.13
C ALA A 164 -6.56 1.18 -8.42
N SER A 165 -7.49 1.48 -7.50
CA SER A 165 -8.36 2.66 -7.59
C SER A 165 -7.56 3.95 -7.65
N ILE A 166 -6.61 4.15 -6.73
CA ILE A 166 -5.78 5.37 -6.68
C ILE A 166 -4.90 5.48 -7.92
N ALA A 167 -4.29 4.38 -8.37
CA ALA A 167 -3.46 4.34 -9.56
C ALA A 167 -4.25 4.71 -10.82
N LEU A 168 -5.47 4.18 -10.98
CA LEU A 168 -6.37 4.58 -12.07
C LEU A 168 -6.70 6.06 -12.02
N SER A 169 -6.94 6.64 -10.84
CA SER A 169 -7.17 8.09 -10.70
C SER A 169 -5.97 8.92 -11.15
N ILE A 170 -4.75 8.48 -10.83
CA ILE A 170 -3.52 9.13 -11.32
C ILE A 170 -3.36 8.93 -12.82
N TYR A 171 -3.65 7.74 -13.35
CA TYR A 171 -3.59 7.43 -14.77
C TYR A 171 -4.53 8.32 -15.61
N VAL A 172 -5.75 8.56 -15.11
CA VAL A 172 -6.73 9.47 -15.75
C VAL A 172 -6.15 10.86 -15.98
N LEU A 173 -5.37 11.38 -15.03
CA LEU A 173 -4.72 12.69 -15.18
C LEU A 173 -3.70 12.70 -16.34
N GLN A 174 -3.10 11.57 -16.66
CA GLN A 174 -2.04 11.45 -17.68
C GLN A 174 -2.60 11.07 -19.06
N SER A 175 -3.78 10.46 -19.11
CA SER A 175 -4.42 10.04 -20.34
C SER A 175 -4.94 11.23 -21.15
N ARG A 176 -4.80 11.15 -22.48
CA ARG A 176 -5.41 12.09 -23.44
C ARG A 176 -6.71 11.54 -24.06
N ASN A 177 -7.01 10.26 -23.86
CA ASN A 177 -8.18 9.60 -24.44
C ASN A 177 -9.39 9.73 -23.50
N ARG A 178 -10.44 10.44 -23.95
CA ARG A 178 -11.65 10.68 -23.15
C ARG A 178 -12.39 9.41 -22.76
N LEU A 179 -12.48 8.40 -23.63
CA LEU A 179 -13.13 7.14 -23.30
C LEU A 179 -12.37 6.42 -22.19
N ALA A 180 -11.04 6.37 -22.30
CA ALA A 180 -10.19 5.81 -21.26
C ALA A 180 -10.33 6.59 -19.94
N GLN A 181 -10.42 7.92 -19.97
CA GLN A 181 -10.65 8.73 -18.77
C GLN A 181 -11.98 8.36 -18.08
N ILE A 182 -13.07 8.25 -18.84
CA ILE A 182 -14.39 7.90 -18.29
C ILE A 182 -14.37 6.49 -17.72
N LEU A 183 -13.93 5.49 -18.49
CA LEU A 183 -13.90 4.10 -18.05
C LEU A 183 -13.00 3.90 -16.82
N CYS A 184 -11.78 4.45 -16.83
CA CYS A 184 -10.88 4.36 -15.67
C CYS A 184 -11.45 5.08 -14.45
N THR A 185 -12.16 6.20 -14.62
CA THR A 185 -12.82 6.90 -13.49
C THR A 185 -13.93 6.05 -12.90
N LEU A 186 -14.80 5.46 -13.73
CA LEU A 186 -15.88 4.58 -13.28
C LEU A 186 -15.36 3.34 -12.55
N VAL A 187 -14.33 2.69 -13.10
CA VAL A 187 -13.68 1.53 -12.46
C VAL A 187 -13.02 1.95 -11.14
N ALA A 188 -12.32 3.09 -11.11
CA ALA A 188 -11.72 3.60 -9.89
C ALA A 188 -12.78 3.91 -8.81
N MET A 189 -13.93 4.49 -9.18
CA MET A 189 -15.05 4.72 -8.26
C MET A 189 -15.64 3.41 -7.73
N ALA A 190 -15.86 2.41 -8.60
CA ALA A 190 -16.37 1.10 -8.19
C ALA A 190 -15.40 0.40 -7.22
N LEU A 191 -14.10 0.42 -7.51
CA LEU A 191 -13.08 -0.10 -6.61
C LEU A 191 -13.02 0.69 -5.30
N ALA A 192 -13.20 2.02 -5.35
CA ALA A 192 -13.22 2.87 -4.16
C ALA A 192 -14.37 2.50 -3.22
N LEU A 193 -15.58 2.38 -3.77
CA LEU A 193 -16.74 1.93 -3.03
C LEU A 193 -16.51 0.52 -2.46
N TYR A 194 -15.94 -0.38 -3.26
CA TYR A 194 -15.68 -1.75 -2.86
C TYR A 194 -14.75 -1.84 -1.65
N TYR A 195 -13.58 -1.21 -1.71
CA TYR A 195 -12.60 -1.34 -0.63
C TYR A 195 -13.06 -0.66 0.67
N ILE A 196 -13.74 0.48 0.59
CA ILE A 196 -14.28 1.18 1.76
C ILE A 196 -15.40 0.36 2.41
N ALA A 197 -16.25 -0.27 1.60
CA ALA A 197 -17.34 -1.12 2.10
C ALA A 197 -16.86 -2.47 2.65
N LEU A 198 -15.69 -2.96 2.22
CA LEU A 198 -15.04 -4.11 2.86
C LEU A 198 -14.49 -3.74 4.23
N TYR A 199 -13.86 -2.57 4.37
CA TYR A 199 -13.29 -2.17 5.66
C TYR A 199 -13.29 -0.65 5.81
N GLU A 200 -14.24 -0.12 6.60
CA GLU A 200 -14.47 1.32 6.76
C GLU A 200 -13.22 2.13 7.14
N ALA A 201 -12.32 1.53 7.90
CA ALA A 201 -11.07 2.16 8.32
C ALA A 201 -10.18 2.58 7.13
N THR A 202 -10.28 1.87 6.00
CA THR A 202 -9.55 2.17 4.76
C THR A 202 -9.93 3.50 4.13
N ILE A 203 -11.02 4.15 4.56
CA ILE A 203 -11.38 5.52 4.13
C ILE A 203 -10.21 6.50 4.31
N GLY A 204 -9.31 6.25 5.26
CA GLY A 204 -8.07 7.01 5.42
C GLY A 204 -7.20 7.06 4.15
N LEU A 205 -7.23 6.03 3.30
CA LEU A 205 -6.48 5.99 2.04
C LEU A 205 -6.97 7.01 1.00
N GLU A 206 -8.20 7.54 1.13
CA GLU A 206 -8.67 8.63 0.27
C GLU A 206 -7.87 9.91 0.50
N VAL A 207 -7.39 10.15 1.72
CA VAL A 207 -6.44 11.25 1.98
C VAL A 207 -5.18 11.07 1.14
N VAL A 208 -4.65 9.85 1.07
CA VAL A 208 -3.47 9.55 0.25
C VAL A 208 -3.78 9.81 -1.23
N ARG A 209 -4.97 9.42 -1.73
CA ARG A 209 -5.41 9.78 -3.09
C ARG A 209 -5.37 11.29 -3.31
N TRP A 210 -5.92 12.07 -2.37
CA TRP A 210 -5.99 13.53 -2.48
C TRP A 210 -4.59 14.14 -2.50
N THR A 211 -3.73 13.69 -1.59
CA THR A 211 -2.33 14.12 -1.52
C THR A 211 -1.58 13.82 -2.81
N LEU A 212 -1.71 12.62 -3.37
CA LEU A 212 -1.03 12.21 -4.60
C LEU A 212 -1.55 12.96 -5.84
N ILE A 213 -2.87 13.16 -5.96
CA ILE A 213 -3.45 13.93 -7.07
C ILE A 213 -2.98 15.38 -7.02
N PHE A 214 -3.01 16.01 -5.85
CA PHE A 214 -2.51 17.36 -5.64
C PHE A 214 -1.02 17.46 -5.97
N TYR A 215 -0.23 16.49 -5.53
CA TYR A 215 1.19 16.41 -5.85
C TYR A 215 1.44 16.32 -7.36
N VAL A 216 0.80 15.39 -8.07
CA VAL A 216 1.00 15.22 -9.53
C VAL A 216 0.61 16.47 -10.31
N ILE A 217 -0.49 17.14 -9.94
CA ILE A 217 -0.92 18.38 -10.61
C ILE A 217 0.06 19.52 -10.33
N SER A 218 0.53 19.65 -9.08
CA SER A 218 1.47 20.72 -8.72
C SER A 218 2.84 20.57 -9.41
N VAL A 219 3.37 19.35 -9.50
CA VAL A 219 4.60 19.06 -10.25
C VAL A 219 4.46 19.43 -11.72
N ARG A 220 3.36 19.03 -12.37
CA ARG A 220 3.11 19.36 -13.79
C ARG A 220 2.97 20.85 -14.03
N ALA A 221 2.30 21.56 -13.12
CA ALA A 221 2.16 23.01 -13.21
C ALA A 221 3.53 23.71 -13.10
N SER A 222 4.41 23.21 -12.23
CA SER A 222 5.79 23.70 -12.10
C SER A 222 6.60 23.45 -13.38
N GLU A 223 6.57 22.23 -13.93
CA GLU A 223 7.28 21.88 -15.18
C GLU A 223 6.82 22.73 -16.37
N GLN A 224 5.52 23.01 -16.49
CA GLN A 224 4.99 23.90 -17.53
C GLN A 224 5.46 25.35 -17.35
N GLY A 225 5.53 25.83 -16.11
CA GLY A 225 6.06 27.14 -15.77
C GLY A 225 7.51 27.29 -16.22
N THR A 226 8.37 26.33 -15.88
CA THR A 226 9.79 26.33 -16.27
C THR A 226 9.95 26.33 -17.79
N ARG A 227 9.22 25.48 -18.52
CA ARG A 227 9.26 25.45 -20.00
C ARG A 227 8.80 26.75 -20.64
N ARG A 228 7.86 27.47 -20.01
CA ARG A 228 7.41 28.78 -20.50
C ARG A 228 8.49 29.84 -20.34
N VAL A 229 9.20 29.84 -19.21
CA VAL A 229 10.35 30.73 -18.95
C VAL A 229 11.49 30.43 -19.92
N GLU A 230 11.85 29.16 -20.12
CA GLU A 230 12.88 28.75 -21.08
C GLU A 230 12.54 29.22 -22.50
N ARG A 231 11.27 29.11 -22.92
CA ARG A 231 10.81 29.62 -24.22
C ARG A 231 10.87 31.13 -24.32
N SER A 232 10.52 31.88 -23.27
CA SER A 232 10.63 33.34 -23.29
C SER A 232 12.10 33.79 -23.32
N VAL A 233 12.98 33.10 -22.59
CA VAL A 233 14.42 33.39 -22.56
C VAL A 233 15.06 33.08 -23.91
N ALA A 234 14.69 31.95 -24.55
CA ALA A 234 15.14 31.62 -25.90
C ALA A 234 14.64 32.60 -26.97
N GLN A 235 13.60 33.39 -26.67
CA GLN A 235 13.05 34.43 -27.56
C GLN A 235 13.62 35.84 -27.25
N SER A 236 14.20 36.07 -26.07
CA SER A 236 14.87 37.32 -25.68
C SER A 236 16.36 37.32 -26.03
N LYS A 237 16.94 38.49 -26.35
CA LYS A 237 18.36 38.64 -26.73
C LYS A 237 19.33 38.11 -25.64
N PRO A 238 20.55 37.67 -25.99
CA PRO A 238 21.39 36.79 -25.17
C PRO A 238 22.04 37.39 -23.90
N ASN A 239 21.69 38.60 -23.46
CA ASN A 239 22.50 39.36 -22.49
C ASN A 239 21.91 39.51 -21.08
N GLU A 240 20.82 38.83 -20.73
CA GLU A 240 20.30 38.84 -19.35
C GLU A 240 20.43 37.47 -18.70
N ALA A 241 21.39 37.37 -17.78
CA ALA A 241 21.55 36.22 -16.89
C ALA A 241 20.39 36.16 -15.89
N ILE A 242 19.29 35.50 -16.28
CA ILE A 242 18.15 35.27 -15.40
C ILE A 242 18.38 34.00 -14.58
N SER A 243 18.21 34.14 -13.26
CA SER A 243 18.29 33.06 -12.27
C SER A 243 17.60 31.77 -12.74
N SER A 244 18.33 30.66 -12.74
CA SER A 244 17.91 29.31 -13.17
C SER A 244 16.90 28.62 -12.22
N SER A 245 16.46 29.29 -11.16
CA SER A 245 15.47 28.73 -10.23
C SER A 245 14.05 28.96 -10.75
N ALA A 246 13.26 27.88 -10.88
CA ALA A 246 11.85 27.99 -11.21
C ALA A 246 11.14 29.02 -10.30
N PRO A 247 10.37 29.98 -10.85
CA PRO A 247 9.68 30.97 -10.03
C PRO A 247 8.71 30.27 -9.08
N LYS A 248 8.69 30.72 -7.81
CA LYS A 248 7.69 30.25 -6.84
C LYS A 248 6.28 30.52 -7.39
N PRO A 249 5.33 29.60 -7.22
CA PRO A 249 3.99 29.79 -7.76
C PRO A 249 3.32 31.01 -7.11
N ASP A 250 2.80 31.89 -7.95
CA ASP A 250 1.98 33.03 -7.51
C ASP A 250 0.63 32.54 -6.92
N ARG A 251 -0.03 33.37 -6.10
CA ARG A 251 -1.31 33.08 -5.45
C ARG A 251 -2.36 32.58 -6.45
N ASN A 252 -2.45 33.21 -7.62
CA ASN A 252 -3.39 32.80 -8.67
C ASN A 252 -3.07 31.40 -9.22
N GLN A 253 -1.80 31.04 -9.31
CA GLN A 253 -1.36 29.71 -9.72
C GLN A 253 -1.74 28.66 -8.67
N ILE A 254 -1.54 28.95 -7.38
CA ILE A 254 -1.95 28.07 -6.27
C ILE A 254 -3.46 27.80 -6.31
N ILE A 255 -4.28 28.84 -6.50
CA ILE A 255 -5.74 28.70 -6.60
C ILE A 255 -6.11 27.80 -7.78
N SER A 256 -5.46 27.99 -8.94
CA SER A 256 -5.75 27.18 -10.13
C SER A 256 -5.39 25.70 -9.95
N ILE A 257 -4.27 25.39 -9.29
CA ILE A 257 -3.85 24.02 -8.94
C ILE A 257 -4.86 23.38 -7.99
N SER A 258 -5.25 24.10 -6.94
CA SER A 258 -6.25 23.60 -5.96
C SER A 258 -7.59 23.31 -6.61
N LEU A 259 -8.07 24.20 -7.50
CA LEU A 259 -9.32 23.99 -8.25
C LEU A 259 -9.23 22.79 -9.21
N ALA A 260 -8.09 22.62 -9.89
CA ALA A 260 -7.88 21.48 -10.78
C ALA A 260 -7.84 20.16 -9.99
N ALA A 261 -7.15 20.13 -8.84
CA ALA A 261 -7.13 18.98 -7.95
C ALA A 261 -8.52 18.65 -7.41
N PHE A 262 -9.28 19.65 -6.97
CA PHE A 262 -10.66 19.46 -6.50
C PHE A 262 -11.57 18.87 -7.58
N LYS A 263 -11.50 19.39 -8.82
CA LYS A 263 -12.26 18.86 -9.96
C LYS A 263 -11.89 17.41 -10.28
N ALA A 264 -10.60 17.08 -10.25
CA ALA A 264 -10.13 15.71 -10.45
C ALA A 264 -10.57 14.76 -9.34
N LEU A 265 -10.76 15.27 -8.12
CA LEU A 265 -11.18 14.51 -6.95
C LEU A 265 -12.68 14.31 -6.86
N LEU A 266 -13.48 15.18 -7.47
CA LEU A 266 -14.93 15.20 -7.32
C LEU A 266 -15.62 13.83 -7.50
N PRO A 267 -15.31 13.01 -8.52
CA PRO A 267 -15.96 11.71 -8.69
C PRO A 267 -15.72 10.76 -7.50
N TYR A 268 -14.51 10.78 -6.95
CA TYR A 268 -14.12 9.93 -5.81
C TYR A 268 -14.71 10.48 -4.51
N LEU A 269 -14.71 11.79 -4.32
CA LEU A 269 -15.37 12.45 -3.19
C LEU A 269 -16.86 12.12 -3.13
N LEU A 270 -17.56 12.13 -4.26
CA LEU A 270 -18.97 11.75 -4.33
C LEU A 270 -19.18 10.28 -3.95
N THR A 271 -18.26 9.40 -4.35
CA THR A 271 -18.31 7.97 -3.97
C THR A 271 -18.16 7.79 -2.46
N VAL A 272 -17.16 8.45 -1.87
CA VAL A 272 -16.89 8.41 -0.43
C VAL A 272 -18.05 9.03 0.35
N ALA A 273 -18.54 10.19 -0.07
CA ALA A 273 -19.67 10.87 0.56
C ALA A 273 -20.94 10.02 0.49
N GLY A 274 -21.20 9.35 -0.64
CA GLY A 274 -22.32 8.43 -0.80
C GLY A 274 -22.22 7.23 0.16
N PHE A 275 -21.03 6.63 0.29
CA PHE A 275 -20.80 5.56 1.26
C PHE A 275 -20.97 6.03 2.70
N VAL A 276 -20.37 7.16 3.08
CA VAL A 276 -20.47 7.73 4.42
C VAL A 276 -21.93 8.07 4.73
N TYR A 277 -22.67 8.66 3.79
CA TYR A 277 -24.09 8.95 3.97
C TYR A 277 -24.89 7.66 4.22
N TRP A 278 -24.70 6.64 3.38
CA TRP A 278 -25.33 5.33 3.58
C TRP A 278 -24.97 4.74 4.94
N ARG A 279 -23.69 4.80 5.33
CA ARG A 279 -23.17 4.19 6.56
C ARG A 279 -23.67 4.89 7.82
N LEU A 280 -23.80 6.22 7.81
CA LEU A 280 -24.20 7.01 8.97
C LEU A 280 -25.73 7.07 9.13
N PHE A 281 -26.48 7.20 8.02
CA PHE A 281 -27.91 7.53 8.09
C PHE A 281 -28.84 6.38 7.71
N ILE A 282 -28.39 5.45 6.86
CA ILE A 282 -29.25 4.37 6.33
C ILE A 282 -28.98 3.05 7.05
N PHE A 283 -27.71 2.69 7.19
CA PHE A 283 -27.32 1.39 7.74
C PHE A 283 -27.27 1.41 9.27
N LYS A 284 -28.02 0.51 9.92
CA LYS A 284 -27.99 0.33 11.38
C LYS A 284 -27.32 -1.00 11.72
N SER A 285 -26.13 -0.94 12.31
CA SER A 285 -25.40 -2.14 12.76
C SER A 285 -25.98 -2.66 14.07
N VAL A 286 -26.14 -3.97 14.16
CA VAL A 286 -26.62 -4.66 15.37
C VAL A 286 -25.49 -4.79 16.40
N ARG A 287 -24.22 -4.92 15.96
CA ARG A 287 -23.07 -4.94 16.86
C ARG A 287 -22.77 -3.56 17.44
N ARG A 288 -22.78 -3.47 18.78
CA ARG A 288 -22.37 -2.26 19.53
C ARG A 288 -20.99 -1.75 19.12
N ALA A 289 -20.05 -2.66 18.86
CA ALA A 289 -18.68 -2.29 18.48
C ALA A 289 -18.61 -1.50 17.15
N THR A 290 -19.61 -1.63 16.27
CA THR A 290 -19.69 -0.95 14.97
C THR A 290 -20.85 0.04 14.92
N ASN A 291 -21.44 0.38 16.06
CA ASN A 291 -22.54 1.32 16.19
C ASN A 291 -22.00 2.72 16.58
N LEU A 292 -22.24 3.70 15.71
CA LEU A 292 -21.76 5.08 15.89
C LEU A 292 -22.51 5.83 16.99
N ASP A 293 -23.81 5.61 17.16
CA ASP A 293 -24.60 6.25 18.21
C ASP A 293 -24.08 5.85 19.59
N ALA A 294 -23.72 4.57 19.75
CA ALA A 294 -23.10 4.07 20.97
C ALA A 294 -21.74 4.74 21.24
N LEU A 295 -20.91 4.90 20.20
CA LEU A 295 -19.61 5.56 20.31
C LEU A 295 -19.75 7.04 20.68
N LEU A 296 -20.62 7.77 19.99
CA LEU A 296 -20.89 9.19 20.25
C LEU A 296 -21.50 9.39 21.65
N ALA A 297 -22.37 8.49 22.09
CA ALA A 297 -22.90 8.52 23.45
C ALA A 297 -21.81 8.27 24.50
N ASP A 298 -20.88 7.34 24.24
CA ASP A 298 -19.74 7.10 25.13
C ASP A 298 -18.82 8.34 25.20
N TYR A 299 -18.59 9.04 24.07
CA TYR A 299 -17.86 10.30 24.04
C TYR A 299 -18.57 11.44 24.78
N ALA A 300 -19.89 11.56 24.61
CA ALA A 300 -20.68 12.59 25.28
C ALA A 300 -20.78 12.37 26.80
N ARG A 301 -20.78 11.12 27.27
CA ARG A 301 -20.83 10.80 28.71
C ARG A 301 -19.58 11.24 29.47
N ASN A 302 -18.40 11.11 28.87
CA ASN A 302 -17.12 11.48 29.49
C ASN A 302 -16.21 12.24 28.50
N PRO A 303 -16.50 13.53 28.21
CA PRO A 303 -15.82 14.26 27.14
C PRO A 303 -14.33 14.49 27.40
N LEU A 304 -13.94 14.80 28.65
CA LEU A 304 -12.53 15.02 29.01
C LEU A 304 -11.71 13.73 28.90
N TYR A 305 -12.26 12.60 29.36
CA TYR A 305 -11.62 11.28 29.22
C TYR A 305 -11.53 10.86 27.75
N SER A 306 -12.58 11.09 26.97
CA SER A 306 -12.60 10.73 25.55
C SER A 306 -11.61 11.58 24.74
N LEU A 307 -11.53 12.88 25.04
CA LEU A 307 -10.55 13.77 24.40
C LEU A 307 -9.12 13.37 24.75
N SER A 308 -8.83 13.03 26.01
CA SER A 308 -7.51 12.57 26.41
C SER A 308 -7.17 11.21 25.79
N GLN A 309 -8.11 10.28 25.75
CA GLN A 309 -7.95 9.00 25.06
C GLN A 309 -7.67 9.19 23.57
N ILE A 310 -8.37 10.09 22.90
CA ILE A 310 -8.13 10.39 21.48
C ILE A 310 -6.74 11.01 21.31
N LEU A 311 -6.37 12.01 22.10
CA LEU A 311 -5.09 12.69 21.96
C LEU A 311 -3.89 11.76 22.25
N PHE A 312 -3.89 11.10 23.41
CA PHE A 312 -2.79 10.22 23.81
C PHE A 312 -2.79 8.91 23.02
N GLY A 313 -3.98 8.37 22.72
CA GLY A 313 -4.14 7.21 21.85
C GLY A 313 -3.59 7.48 20.45
N TYR A 314 -3.87 8.66 19.89
CA TYR A 314 -3.32 9.06 18.60
C TYR A 314 -1.80 9.17 18.59
N LEU A 315 -1.21 9.84 19.58
CA LEU A 315 0.26 9.93 19.69
C LEU A 315 0.91 8.55 19.85
N LYS A 316 0.31 7.69 20.68
CA LYS A 316 0.75 6.31 20.84
C LYS A 316 0.66 5.54 19.54
N ASP A 317 -0.48 5.59 18.86
CA ASP A 317 -0.70 4.87 17.60
C ASP A 317 0.25 5.31 16.49
N LEU A 318 0.58 6.61 16.41
CA LEU A 318 1.62 7.10 15.50
C LEU A 318 2.97 6.49 15.82
N PHE A 319 3.36 6.47 17.09
CA PHE A 319 4.62 5.87 17.52
C PHE A 319 4.65 4.37 17.25
N GLU A 320 3.57 3.65 17.56
CA GLU A 320 3.45 2.22 17.32
C GLU A 320 3.57 1.90 15.82
N THR A 321 2.89 2.68 14.98
CA THR A 321 2.86 2.48 13.53
C THR A 321 4.18 2.84 12.85
N ILE A 322 4.84 3.93 13.26
CA ILE A 322 6.07 4.42 12.58
C ILE A 322 7.31 3.72 13.12
N VAL A 323 7.40 3.51 14.43
CA VAL A 323 8.63 3.10 15.13
C VAL A 323 8.50 1.69 15.68
N SER A 324 7.58 1.45 16.61
CA SER A 324 7.50 0.15 17.32
C SER A 324 7.27 -1.02 16.36
N ALA A 325 6.54 -0.81 15.26
CA ALA A 325 6.30 -1.80 14.22
C ALA A 325 7.56 -2.55 13.77
N TRP A 326 8.72 -1.89 13.74
CA TRP A 326 9.99 -2.47 13.30
C TRP A 326 10.69 -3.33 14.36
N PHE A 327 10.38 -3.14 15.64
CA PHE A 327 11.13 -3.73 16.75
C PHE A 327 10.28 -4.63 17.65
N VAL A 328 9.05 -4.22 17.98
CA VAL A 328 8.19 -4.96 18.92
C VAL A 328 7.77 -6.32 18.35
N PRO A 329 7.21 -6.42 17.12
CA PRO A 329 6.90 -7.71 16.51
C PRO A 329 8.15 -8.60 16.34
N PHE A 330 9.28 -8.01 15.94
CA PHE A 330 10.55 -8.74 15.81
C PHE A 330 10.91 -9.40 17.15
N TYR A 331 11.02 -8.60 18.22
CA TYR A 331 11.33 -9.09 19.56
C TYR A 331 10.33 -10.15 20.04
N GLN A 332 9.03 -9.88 19.86
CA GLN A 332 7.95 -10.78 20.29
C GLN A 332 8.09 -12.18 19.68
N PHE A 333 8.50 -12.29 18.41
CA PHE A 333 8.59 -13.57 17.72
C PHE A 333 9.96 -14.23 17.78
N THR A 334 11.05 -13.46 17.91
CA THR A 334 12.41 -14.01 17.90
C THR A 334 12.94 -14.35 19.29
N ALA A 335 12.56 -13.61 20.34
CA ALA A 335 13.15 -13.75 21.68
C ALA A 335 13.02 -15.16 22.27
N ASN A 336 11.90 -15.83 22.02
CA ASN A 336 11.61 -17.19 22.49
C ASN A 336 11.57 -18.22 21.35
N SER A 337 12.19 -17.91 20.21
CA SER A 337 12.22 -18.82 19.05
C SER A 337 13.19 -19.98 19.29
N ARG A 338 12.88 -21.16 18.73
CA ARG A 338 13.81 -22.29 18.72
C ARG A 338 15.02 -21.94 17.85
N TYR A 339 16.21 -22.38 18.23
CA TYR A 339 17.44 -22.13 17.46
C TYR A 339 17.35 -22.62 16.01
N THR A 340 16.69 -23.75 15.76
CA THR A 340 16.46 -24.27 14.41
C THR A 340 15.61 -23.32 13.56
N ASP A 341 14.54 -22.78 14.14
CA ASP A 341 13.64 -21.85 13.48
C ASP A 341 14.36 -20.53 13.20
N PHE A 342 15.20 -20.08 14.14
CA PHE A 342 16.03 -18.89 13.99
C PHE A 342 17.06 -19.02 12.87
N ILE A 343 17.80 -20.13 12.80
CA ILE A 343 18.77 -20.39 11.73
C ILE A 343 18.08 -20.47 10.37
N SER A 344 16.91 -21.11 10.31
CA SER A 344 16.13 -21.24 9.07
C SER A 344 15.60 -19.87 8.60
N GLY A 345 15.08 -19.06 9.53
CA GLY A 345 14.65 -17.69 9.27
C GLY A 345 15.79 -16.79 8.82
N LEU A 346 16.98 -16.94 9.43
CA LEU A 346 18.19 -16.25 9.01
C LEU A 346 18.59 -16.64 7.58
N GLY A 347 18.55 -17.93 7.24
CA GLY A 347 18.81 -18.41 5.88
C GLY A 347 17.89 -17.78 4.84
N VAL A 348 16.57 -17.77 5.08
CA VAL A 348 15.59 -17.11 4.21
C VAL A 348 15.88 -15.62 4.09
N THR A 349 16.19 -14.96 5.21
CA THR A 349 16.49 -13.53 5.24
C THR A 349 17.73 -13.20 4.41
N LEU A 350 18.81 -13.98 4.52
CA LEU A 350 20.02 -13.78 3.73
C LEU A 350 19.76 -13.92 2.22
N VAL A 351 18.93 -14.88 1.80
CA VAL A 351 18.51 -15.01 0.40
C VAL A 351 17.76 -13.77 -0.09
N VAL A 352 16.80 -13.28 0.71
CA VAL A 352 16.05 -12.05 0.37
C VAL A 352 16.98 -10.85 0.26
N LEU A 353 17.88 -10.63 1.23
CA LEU A 353 18.85 -9.53 1.20
C LEU A 353 19.78 -9.64 -0.02
N ALA A 354 20.22 -10.85 -0.38
CA ALA A 354 21.02 -11.08 -1.57
C ALA A 354 20.27 -10.73 -2.86
N LEU A 355 19.01 -11.15 -3.01
CA LEU A 355 18.18 -10.79 -4.17
C LEU A 355 18.01 -9.27 -4.31
N VAL A 356 17.71 -8.58 -3.20
CA VAL A 356 17.57 -7.12 -3.19
C VAL A 356 18.90 -6.43 -3.48
N ALA A 357 20.03 -6.94 -2.96
CA ALA A 357 21.36 -6.41 -3.24
C ALA A 357 21.78 -6.60 -4.70
N VAL A 358 21.47 -7.75 -5.31
CA VAL A 358 21.72 -8.00 -6.74
C VAL A 358 20.94 -7.01 -7.60
N TYR A 359 19.64 -6.84 -7.33
CA TYR A 359 18.81 -5.85 -8.03
C TYR A 359 19.34 -4.43 -7.81
N PHE A 360 19.75 -4.08 -6.59
CA PHE A 360 20.31 -2.77 -6.26
C PHE A 360 21.56 -2.44 -7.08
N VAL A 361 22.52 -3.36 -7.12
CA VAL A 361 23.76 -3.19 -7.90
C VAL A 361 23.46 -3.09 -9.38
N TRP A 362 22.55 -3.92 -9.88
CA TRP A 362 22.12 -3.88 -11.28
C TRP A 362 21.44 -2.55 -11.64
N ALA A 363 20.46 -2.10 -10.85
CA ALA A 363 19.69 -0.89 -11.10
C ALA A 363 20.57 0.36 -11.04
N ARG A 364 21.50 0.44 -10.08
CA ARG A 364 22.46 1.54 -9.98
C ARG A 364 23.39 1.69 -11.17
N ARG A 365 23.71 0.59 -11.87
CA ARG A 365 24.52 0.64 -13.08
C ARG A 365 23.76 1.18 -14.29
N GLN A 366 22.42 1.19 -14.23
CA GLN A 366 21.57 1.69 -15.30
C GLN A 366 21.13 3.14 -15.11
N GLU A 367 21.18 3.65 -13.88
CA GLU A 367 20.85 5.05 -13.61
C GLU A 367 21.97 5.97 -14.10
N PRO A 368 21.65 7.00 -14.92
CA PRO A 368 22.59 8.06 -15.24
C PRO A 368 23.08 8.76 -13.97
N GLU A 369 24.18 9.51 -14.06
CA GLU A 369 24.74 10.28 -12.93
C GLU A 369 23.64 11.00 -12.13
N PRO A 370 23.76 11.05 -10.79
CA PRO A 370 22.73 11.60 -9.93
C PRO A 370 22.41 13.05 -10.35
N ALA A 371 21.17 13.26 -10.78
CA ALA A 371 20.63 14.59 -11.02
C ALA A 371 20.80 15.48 -9.76
N PRO A 372 20.95 16.81 -9.91
CA PRO A 372 21.11 17.73 -8.80
C PRO A 372 20.04 17.54 -7.72
N ALA A 373 20.39 17.87 -6.47
CA ALA A 373 19.63 17.65 -5.23
C ALA A 373 18.12 17.48 -5.44
N ASP A 374 17.70 16.22 -5.57
CA ASP A 374 16.32 15.88 -5.88
C ASP A 374 15.42 16.13 -4.67
N PRO A 375 14.35 16.95 -4.79
CA PRO A 375 13.41 17.21 -3.71
C PRO A 375 12.56 15.98 -3.34
N LEU A 376 12.71 14.84 -4.02
CA LEU A 376 12.00 13.59 -3.74
C LEU A 376 11.97 13.22 -2.25
N ALA A 377 13.12 13.21 -1.57
CA ALA A 377 13.18 12.82 -0.17
C ALA A 377 12.28 13.73 0.71
N ARG A 378 12.29 15.03 0.43
CA ARG A 378 11.40 15.99 1.11
C ARG A 378 9.93 15.74 0.75
N HIS A 379 9.62 15.44 -0.52
CA HIS A 379 8.26 15.11 -0.94
C HIS A 379 7.73 13.86 -0.22
N TRP A 380 8.54 12.82 -0.14
CA TRP A 380 8.17 11.56 0.51
C TRP A 380 8.00 11.69 2.01
N LEU A 381 8.78 12.55 2.67
CA LEU A 381 8.61 12.86 4.08
C LEU A 381 7.21 13.42 4.39
N TRP A 382 6.78 14.48 3.71
CA TRP A 382 5.49 15.09 4.03
C TRP A 382 4.30 14.27 3.49
N ILE A 383 4.42 13.64 2.31
CA ILE A 383 3.38 12.74 1.79
C ILE A 383 3.23 11.53 2.71
N GLY A 384 4.36 10.95 3.13
CA GLY A 384 4.40 9.84 4.07
C GLY A 384 3.81 10.21 5.42
N LEU A 385 4.17 11.38 5.96
CA LEU A 385 3.63 11.88 7.23
C LEU A 385 2.11 12.05 7.17
N ILE A 386 1.58 12.68 6.12
CA ILE A 386 0.12 12.82 5.92
C ILE A 386 -0.53 11.43 5.77
N GLY A 387 0.11 10.53 5.02
CA GLY A 387 -0.34 9.17 4.78
C GLY A 387 -0.26 8.23 6.00
N VAL A 388 0.32 8.67 7.11
CA VAL A 388 0.23 7.99 8.41
C VAL A 388 -0.71 8.75 9.35
N ALA A 389 -0.50 10.07 9.47
CA ALA A 389 -1.21 10.92 10.41
C ALA A 389 -2.73 10.87 10.24
N LEU A 390 -3.22 11.13 9.02
CA LEU A 390 -4.66 11.23 8.80
C LEU A 390 -5.37 9.87 8.81
N PRO A 391 -4.85 8.79 8.20
CA PRO A 391 -5.43 7.47 8.37
C PRO A 391 -5.46 7.00 9.83
N SER A 392 -4.38 7.19 10.60
CA SER A 392 -4.35 6.83 12.02
C SER A 392 -5.34 7.66 12.85
N ALA A 393 -5.60 8.92 12.50
CA ALA A 393 -6.59 9.74 13.19
C ALA A 393 -8.00 9.13 13.04
N VAL A 394 -8.35 8.62 11.85
CA VAL A 394 -9.63 7.93 11.63
C VAL A 394 -9.78 6.73 12.55
N ILE A 395 -8.72 5.95 12.78
CA ILE A 395 -8.75 4.76 13.65
C ILE A 395 -9.07 5.13 15.09
N VAL A 396 -8.39 6.15 15.60
CA VAL A 396 -8.57 6.59 16.98
C VAL A 396 -9.95 7.19 17.20
N LEU A 397 -10.46 7.94 16.22
CA LEU A 397 -11.83 8.48 16.23
C LEU A 397 -12.91 7.40 16.17
N LEU A 398 -12.58 6.19 15.70
CA LEU A 398 -13.48 5.03 15.74
C LEU A 398 -13.39 4.26 17.07
N GLY A 399 -12.73 4.82 18.08
CA GLY A 399 -12.48 4.15 19.36
C GLY A 399 -11.66 2.87 19.17
N ARG A 400 -10.71 2.89 18.24
CA ARG A 400 -9.76 1.81 17.99
C ARG A 400 -8.35 2.30 18.22
N ASN A 401 -7.43 1.37 18.40
CA ASN A 401 -6.03 1.67 18.66
C ASN A 401 -5.12 0.66 17.96
N VAL A 402 -3.88 1.05 17.73
CA VAL A 402 -2.84 0.15 17.23
C VAL A 402 -2.20 -0.55 18.42
N LEU A 403 -2.17 -1.88 18.36
CA LEU A 403 -1.53 -2.71 19.36
C LEU A 403 -1.02 -4.00 18.73
N PHE A 404 0.22 -4.38 19.03
CA PHE A 404 0.81 -5.64 18.55
C PHE A 404 0.37 -6.84 19.39
N SER A 405 -0.92 -6.93 19.67
CA SER A 405 -1.54 -8.10 20.30
C SER A 405 -2.94 -8.30 19.74
N THR A 406 -3.48 -9.51 19.86
CA THR A 406 -4.92 -9.77 19.63
C THR A 406 -5.44 -9.26 18.27
N GLN A 407 -4.62 -9.27 17.21
CA GLN A 407 -4.99 -8.84 15.84
C GLN A 407 -5.31 -7.34 15.68
N TRP A 408 -4.91 -6.47 16.60
CA TRP A 408 -5.10 -5.02 16.47
C TRP A 408 -4.06 -4.36 15.57
N ASP A 409 -3.00 -5.08 15.21
CA ASP A 409 -1.99 -4.66 14.25
C ASP A 409 -2.57 -4.45 12.83
N ARG A 410 -3.76 -5.01 12.55
CA ARG A 410 -4.55 -4.74 11.34
C ARG A 410 -4.80 -3.24 11.10
N TYR A 411 -4.88 -2.44 12.16
CA TYR A 411 -5.14 -1.01 12.05
C TYR A 411 -3.94 -0.22 11.51
N THR A 412 -2.77 -0.84 11.35
CA THR A 412 -1.63 -0.23 10.65
C THR A 412 -1.75 -0.30 9.13
N THR A 413 -2.62 -1.16 8.59
CA THR A 413 -2.66 -1.52 7.17
C THR A 413 -2.91 -0.32 6.24
N GLN A 414 -3.81 0.59 6.62
CA GLN A 414 -4.06 1.83 5.87
C GLN A 414 -2.89 2.83 5.90
N SER A 415 -2.02 2.75 6.90
CA SER A 415 -0.87 3.66 7.05
C SER A 415 0.41 3.10 6.44
N MET A 416 0.42 1.85 5.98
CA MET A 416 1.61 1.15 5.45
C MET A 416 2.30 1.92 4.31
N LEU A 417 1.53 2.48 3.38
CA LEU A 417 2.07 3.29 2.28
C LEU A 417 2.72 4.57 2.81
N GLY A 418 2.04 5.24 3.74
CA GLY A 418 2.58 6.41 4.43
C GLY A 418 3.89 6.10 5.13
N VAL A 419 3.96 4.99 5.89
CA VAL A 419 5.16 4.56 6.60
C VAL A 419 6.30 4.25 5.62
N ALA A 420 6.03 3.52 4.54
CA ALA A 420 7.06 3.17 3.55
C ALA A 420 7.70 4.42 2.92
N LEU A 421 6.88 5.41 2.55
CA LEU A 421 7.36 6.69 2.00
C LEU A 421 8.06 7.54 3.06
N LEU A 422 7.51 7.61 4.28
CA LEU A 422 8.07 8.39 5.38
C LEU A 422 9.44 7.85 5.80
N VAL A 423 9.55 6.54 6.02
CA VAL A 423 10.78 5.88 6.47
C VAL A 423 11.85 5.95 5.39
N LEU A 424 11.53 5.61 4.13
CA LEU A 424 12.51 5.70 3.06
C LEU A 424 12.89 7.15 2.74
N GLY A 425 11.92 8.07 2.78
CA GLY A 425 12.15 9.51 2.66
C GLY A 425 13.08 10.03 3.74
N ALA A 426 12.89 9.61 5.00
CA ALA A 426 13.75 9.96 6.12
C ALA A 426 15.17 9.39 5.98
N ILE A 427 15.31 8.14 5.53
CA ILE A 427 16.60 7.53 5.23
C ILE A 427 17.35 8.32 4.14
N LEU A 428 16.67 8.65 3.04
CA LEU A 428 17.27 9.37 1.92
C LEU A 428 17.58 10.84 2.26
N TYR A 429 16.79 11.47 3.12
CA TYR A 429 16.98 12.85 3.55
C TYR A 429 18.12 12.99 4.56
N SER A 430 18.14 12.14 5.58
CA SER A 430 19.03 12.28 6.74
C SER A 430 20.39 11.59 6.55
N LEU A 431 20.47 10.54 5.73
CA LEU A 431 21.68 9.72 5.57
C LEU A 431 22.27 9.85 4.18
N ARG A 432 23.61 9.83 4.10
CA ARG A 432 24.36 9.91 2.84
C ARG A 432 25.24 8.67 2.65
N GLY A 433 25.72 8.48 1.41
CA GLY A 433 26.69 7.43 1.09
C GLY A 433 26.17 6.01 1.33
N PRO A 434 26.96 5.10 1.93
CA PRO A 434 26.57 3.71 2.20
C PRO A 434 25.67 3.56 3.43
N ALA A 435 25.69 4.51 4.38
CA ALA A 435 24.92 4.42 5.63
C ALA A 435 23.40 4.30 5.39
N ARG A 436 22.87 5.02 4.39
CA ARG A 436 21.44 4.93 4.01
C ARG A 436 21.02 3.50 3.65
N TRP A 437 21.89 2.77 2.95
CA TRP A 437 21.59 1.42 2.48
C TRP A 437 21.78 0.42 3.61
N ALA A 438 22.77 0.61 4.48
CA ALA A 438 22.92 -0.19 5.70
C ALA A 438 21.63 -0.14 6.54
N VAL A 439 21.07 1.05 6.79
CA VAL A 439 19.80 1.19 7.53
C VAL A 439 18.64 0.52 6.77
N PHE A 440 18.52 0.73 5.46
CA PHE A 440 17.49 0.08 4.65
C PHE A 440 17.55 -1.46 4.72
N PHE A 441 18.74 -2.06 4.54
CA PHE A 441 18.92 -3.52 4.62
C PHE A 441 18.70 -4.05 6.04
N SER A 442 19.02 -3.29 7.08
CA SER A 442 18.68 -3.66 8.48
C SER A 442 17.17 -3.70 8.70
N LEU A 443 16.41 -2.75 8.14
CA LEU A 443 14.95 -2.77 8.22
C LEU A 443 14.36 -3.97 7.47
N LEU A 444 14.90 -4.30 6.29
CA LEU A 444 14.52 -5.52 5.57
C LEU A 444 14.83 -6.78 6.37
N PHE A 445 15.99 -6.85 7.04
CA PHE A 445 16.34 -7.96 7.91
C PHE A 445 15.31 -8.14 9.02
N LEU A 446 15.01 -7.08 9.78
CA LEU A 446 14.03 -7.12 10.87
C LEU A 446 12.64 -7.56 10.36
N ALA A 447 12.23 -7.03 9.21
CA ALA A 447 10.95 -7.33 8.59
C ALA A 447 10.82 -8.80 8.17
N VAL A 448 11.79 -9.35 7.43
CA VAL A 448 11.73 -10.74 6.95
C VAL A 448 11.80 -11.72 8.12
N MET A 449 12.68 -11.46 9.10
CA MET A 449 12.74 -12.25 10.33
C MET A 449 11.40 -12.23 11.08
N THR A 450 10.76 -11.07 11.20
CA THR A 450 9.44 -10.95 11.85
C THR A 450 8.40 -11.83 11.15
N HIS A 451 8.27 -11.75 9.83
CA HIS A 451 7.24 -12.50 9.10
C HIS A 451 7.51 -14.01 9.10
N TYR A 452 8.77 -14.42 8.93
CA TYR A 452 9.15 -15.82 9.04
C TYR A 452 8.82 -16.37 10.43
N HIS A 453 9.23 -15.67 11.49
CA HIS A 453 9.00 -16.15 12.84
C HIS A 453 7.53 -16.07 13.27
N SER A 454 6.76 -15.10 12.78
CA SER A 454 5.29 -15.09 12.91
C SER A 454 4.68 -16.35 12.29
N ALA A 455 5.12 -16.75 11.09
CA ALA A 455 4.65 -17.99 10.47
C ALA A 455 5.05 -19.24 11.30
N THR A 456 6.29 -19.31 11.83
CA THR A 456 6.69 -20.44 12.71
C THR A 456 5.83 -20.54 13.97
N TYR A 457 5.46 -19.39 14.56
CA TYR A 457 4.56 -19.35 15.70
C TYR A 457 3.19 -19.95 15.34
N HIS A 458 2.63 -19.56 14.20
CA HIS A 458 1.35 -20.06 13.71
C HIS A 458 1.38 -21.54 13.32
N VAL A 459 2.48 -22.04 12.75
CA VAL A 459 2.67 -23.49 12.51
C VAL A 459 2.60 -24.27 13.83
N ARG A 460 3.33 -23.81 14.85
CA ARG A 460 3.32 -24.48 16.17
C ARG A 460 1.94 -24.41 16.81
N PHE A 461 1.27 -23.26 16.71
CA PHE A 461 -0.08 -23.08 17.24
C PHE A 461 -1.10 -24.00 16.54
N TRP A 462 -1.03 -24.12 15.21
CA TRP A 462 -1.88 -25.03 14.44
C TRP A 462 -1.70 -26.49 14.86
N ASN A 463 -0.45 -26.93 15.06
CA ASN A 463 -0.16 -28.28 15.55
C ASN A 463 -0.74 -28.50 16.95
N TYR A 464 -0.66 -27.49 17.82
CA TYR A 464 -1.24 -27.54 19.15
C TYR A 464 -2.78 -27.66 19.09
N GLU A 465 -3.45 -26.81 18.31
CA GLU A 465 -4.91 -26.87 18.11
C GLU A 465 -5.37 -28.25 17.61
N ARG A 466 -4.70 -28.79 16.58
CA ARG A 466 -5.02 -30.12 16.06
C ARG A 466 -4.85 -31.22 17.10
N ASN A 467 -3.78 -31.16 17.90
CA ASN A 467 -3.55 -32.14 18.97
C ASN A 467 -4.62 -32.07 20.06
N VAL A 468 -5.05 -30.87 20.45
CA VAL A 468 -6.12 -30.69 21.43
C VAL A 468 -7.45 -31.22 20.89
N ILE A 469 -7.82 -30.86 19.66
CA ILE A 469 -9.07 -31.33 19.04
C ILE A 469 -9.05 -32.86 18.90
N TRP A 470 -7.92 -33.44 18.48
CA TRP A 470 -7.76 -34.89 18.42
C TRP A 470 -7.97 -35.54 19.79
N GLN A 471 -7.30 -35.05 20.84
CA GLN A 471 -7.48 -35.61 22.18
C GLN A 471 -8.93 -35.49 22.68
N LEU A 472 -9.61 -34.38 22.38
CA LEU A 472 -11.01 -34.19 22.71
C LEU A 472 -11.92 -35.16 21.94
N SER A 473 -11.70 -35.39 20.64
CA SER A 473 -12.52 -36.32 19.86
C SER A 473 -12.44 -37.76 20.34
N TRP A 474 -11.31 -38.16 20.93
CA TRP A 474 -11.14 -39.50 21.53
C TRP A 474 -11.68 -39.61 22.96
N ARG A 475 -11.82 -38.49 23.69
CA ARG A 475 -12.15 -38.49 25.13
C ARG A 475 -13.51 -37.92 25.47
N ALA A 476 -14.17 -37.26 24.52
CA ALA A 476 -15.54 -36.79 24.70
C ALA A 476 -16.47 -38.01 24.83
N PRO A 477 -17.32 -38.08 25.88
CA PRO A 477 -18.36 -39.09 25.94
C PRO A 477 -19.28 -38.91 24.72
N THR A 478 -19.54 -40.01 24.01
CA THR A 478 -20.47 -40.07 22.87
C THR A 478 -21.92 -39.95 23.30
#